data_AF-A0A7C5K9G0-F1
#
_entry.id   AF-A0A7C5K9G0-F1
#
_cell.length_a   1.000
_cell.length_b   1.000
_cell.length_c   1.000
_cell.angle_alpha   90.00
_cell.angle_beta   90.00
_cell.angle_gamma   90.00
#
_symmetry.space_group_name_H-M   'P 1'
#
loop_
_entity.id
_entity.type
_entity.pdbx_description
1 polymer ?
#
loop_
_entity_poly.entity_id
_entity_poly.type
_entity_poly.pdbx_seq_one_letter_code
_entity_poly.pdbx_strand_id
1 'polypeptide(L)'
;MEYKVILEVKNVKGECAAGYKAGDKIVLDGFLINTKESCNVCLYAMGALLPYLTVLHRETSEEDWINQIKALQCPDPSNTVIFTIRREKSTN
;
A
#
# COMPACT_ATOMS: atom_id res chain seq x y z
N MET A 1 10.90 4.34 11.99
CA MET A 1 9.58 4.29 11.33
C MET A 1 8.69 3.53 12.29
N GLU A 2 7.61 4.15 12.77
CA GLU A 2 6.80 3.63 13.89
C GLU A 2 5.85 2.50 13.46
N TYR A 3 5.50 2.45 12.17
CA TYR A 3 4.54 1.50 11.64
C TYR A 3 5.12 0.69 10.47
N LYS A 4 4.80 -0.60 10.45
CA LYS A 4 4.79 -1.45 9.26
C LYS A 4 3.52 -1.16 8.47
N VAL A 5 3.63 -0.96 7.16
CA VAL A 5 2.51 -0.62 6.28
C VAL A 5 2.23 -1.80 5.36
N ILE A 6 0.98 -2.24 5.32
CA ILE A 6 0.53 -3.37 4.51
C ILE A 6 -0.52 -2.85 3.55
N LEU A 7 -0.20 -2.93 2.27
CA LEU A 7 -1.10 -2.65 1.16
C LEU A 7 -1.67 -3.97 0.68
N GLU A 8 -2.97 -4.17 0.86
CA GLU A 8 -3.65 -5.39 0.45
C GLU A 8 -4.60 -5.09 -0.72
N VAL A 9 -4.50 -5.87 -1.80
CA VAL A 9 -5.37 -5.69 -2.97
C VAL A 9 -6.79 -6.08 -2.58
N LYS A 10 -7.70 -5.11 -2.57
CA LYS A 10 -9.12 -5.30 -2.32
C LYS A 10 -9.85 -5.80 -3.57
N ASN A 11 -9.59 -5.18 -4.71
CA ASN A 11 -10.25 -5.50 -5.97
C ASN A 11 -9.40 -5.04 -7.17
N VAL A 12 -9.61 -5.72 -8.31
CA VAL A 12 -9.11 -5.35 -9.62
C VAL A 12 -10.31 -5.22 -10.56
N LYS A 13 -10.54 -4.02 -11.11
CA LYS A 13 -11.71 -3.73 -11.97
C LYS A 13 -11.63 -4.40 -13.35
N GLY A 14 -10.45 -4.41 -13.94
CA GLY A 14 -10.17 -4.96 -15.27
C GLY A 14 -9.07 -6.01 -15.19
N GLU A 15 -8.09 -5.95 -16.10
CA GLU A 15 -6.95 -6.87 -16.11
C GLU A 15 -5.66 -6.14 -15.72
N CYS A 16 -5.10 -6.47 -14.56
CA CYS A 16 -3.84 -5.88 -14.12
C CYS A 16 -2.66 -6.52 -14.86
N ALA A 17 -1.91 -5.73 -15.65
CA ALA A 17 -0.72 -6.19 -16.34
C ALA A 17 0.41 -6.70 -15.42
N ALA A 18 0.43 -6.25 -14.16
CA ALA A 18 1.36 -6.74 -13.14
C ALA A 18 0.90 -8.06 -12.48
N GLY A 19 -0.31 -8.53 -12.82
CA GLY A 19 -0.86 -9.81 -12.34
C GLY A 19 -1.49 -9.78 -10.95
N TYR A 20 -1.75 -8.60 -10.37
CA TYR A 20 -2.38 -8.50 -9.05
C TYR A 20 -3.77 -9.14 -9.01
N LYS A 21 -4.08 -9.75 -7.86
CA LYS A 21 -5.37 -10.37 -7.53
C LYS A 21 -5.82 -9.96 -6.13
N ALA A 22 -7.11 -10.04 -5.86
CA ALA A 22 -7.63 -9.77 -4.52
C ALA A 22 -6.93 -10.66 -3.47
N GLY A 23 -6.48 -10.05 -2.37
CA GLY A 23 -5.71 -10.71 -1.31
C GLY A 23 -4.19 -10.63 -1.48
N ASP A 24 -3.66 -10.21 -2.63
CA ASP A 24 -2.23 -9.93 -2.80
C ASP A 24 -1.78 -8.79 -1.88
N LYS A 25 -0.55 -8.90 -1.36
CA LYS A 25 -0.02 -7.97 -0.35
C LYS A 25 1.31 -7.39 -0.75
N ILE A 26 1.51 -6.13 -0.42
CA ILE A 26 2.82 -5.48 -0.42
C ILE A 26 3.05 -4.99 0.99
N VAL A 27 4.14 -5.46 1.58
CA VAL A 27 4.50 -5.22 2.97
C VAL A 27 5.73 -4.33 3.00
N LEU A 28 5.56 -3.15 3.56
CA LEU A 28 6.60 -2.16 3.76
C LEU A 28 7.00 -2.15 5.23
N ASP A 29 8.28 -2.36 5.50
CA ASP A 29 8.86 -2.27 6.83
C ASP A 29 9.91 -1.15 6.83
N GLY A 30 9.51 -0.01 7.37
CA GLY A 30 10.27 1.23 7.28
C GLY A 30 10.55 1.64 5.83
N PHE A 31 11.82 1.66 5.44
CA PHE A 31 12.26 2.07 4.09
C PHE A 31 12.34 0.90 3.11
N LEU A 32 12.03 -0.33 3.55
CA LEU A 32 12.27 -1.55 2.80
C LEU A 32 10.96 -2.25 2.46
N ILE A 33 10.93 -2.89 1.31
CA ILE A 33 9.88 -3.85 0.96
C ILE A 33 10.29 -5.20 1.58
N ASN A 34 9.41 -5.79 2.39
CA ASN A 34 9.58 -7.15 2.87
C ASN A 34 9.24 -8.13 1.74
N THR A 35 10.26 -8.62 1.04
CA THR A 35 10.13 -9.52 -0.12
C THR A 35 9.63 -10.92 0.24
N LYS A 36 9.65 -11.31 1.52
CA LYS A 36 9.13 -12.61 1.96
C LYS A 36 7.61 -12.59 2.15
N GLU A 37 7.07 -11.45 2.56
CA GLU A 37 5.63 -11.28 2.82
C GLU A 37 4.90 -10.53 1.69
N SER A 38 5.64 -9.95 0.75
CA SER A 38 5.08 -9.26 -0.41
C SER A 38 4.97 -10.18 -1.61
N CYS A 39 3.90 -10.01 -2.38
CA CYS A 39 3.86 -10.43 -3.77
C CYS A 39 4.79 -9.54 -4.63
N ASN A 40 4.79 -9.78 -5.95
CA ASN A 40 5.55 -8.95 -6.89
C ASN A 40 5.12 -7.48 -6.78
N VAL A 41 6.10 -6.58 -6.75
CA VAL A 41 5.86 -5.15 -6.58
C VAL A 41 5.87 -4.44 -7.93
N CYS A 42 4.70 -3.97 -8.35
CA CYS A 42 4.55 -3.13 -9.53
C CYS A 42 5.18 -1.74 -9.32
N LEU A 43 6.18 -1.42 -10.13
CA LEU A 43 6.90 -0.14 -10.09
C LEU A 43 5.96 1.07 -10.24
N TYR A 44 4.98 1.01 -11.14
CA TYR A 44 4.04 2.10 -11.38
C TYR A 44 3.06 2.30 -10.23
N ALA A 45 2.60 1.21 -9.61
CA ALA A 45 1.82 1.31 -8.40
C ALA A 45 2.64 2.00 -7.30
N MET A 46 3.88 1.55 -7.05
CA MET A 46 4.73 2.17 -6.03
C MET A 46 4.99 3.66 -6.31
N GLY A 47 5.25 4.04 -7.55
CA GLY A 47 5.43 5.44 -7.92
C GLY A 47 4.21 6.31 -7.57
N ALA A 48 2.99 5.82 -7.85
CA ALA A 48 1.76 6.53 -7.53
C ALA A 48 1.46 6.57 -6.02
N LEU A 49 1.82 5.51 -5.28
CA LEU A 49 1.54 5.37 -3.85
C LEU A 49 2.59 6.06 -2.96
N LEU A 50 3.81 6.27 -3.46
CA LEU A 50 4.95 6.79 -2.70
C LEU A 50 4.67 8.06 -1.88
N PRO A 51 3.91 9.06 -2.37
CA PRO A 51 3.60 10.27 -1.60
C PRO A 51 2.88 10.00 -0.27
N TYR A 52 2.13 8.90 -0.19
CA TYR A 52 1.37 8.51 1.01
C TYR A 52 2.21 7.69 1.98
N LEU A 53 3.11 6.84 1.47
CA LEU A 53 3.82 5.83 2.26
C LEU A 53 4.62 6.45 3.41
N THR A 54 5.32 7.55 3.14
CA THR A 54 6.14 8.23 4.16
C THR A 54 5.34 8.66 5.38
N VAL A 55 4.10 9.13 5.17
CA VAL A 55 3.22 9.56 6.26
C VAL A 55 2.59 8.34 6.96
N LEU A 56 2.18 7.32 6.19
CA LEU A 56 1.60 6.08 6.74
C LEU A 56 2.54 5.32 7.68
N HIS A 57 3.85 5.49 7.54
CA HIS A 57 4.84 4.88 8.43
C HIS A 57 5.10 5.66 9.73
N ARG A 58 4.61 6.89 9.87
CA ARG A 58 4.85 7.77 11.03
C ARG A 58 3.65 7.77 11.96
N GLU A 59 3.88 7.98 13.24
CA GLU A 59 2.80 8.40 14.13
C GLU A 59 2.27 9.77 13.67
N THR A 60 0.95 9.89 13.57
CA THR A 60 0.26 11.10 13.11
C THR A 60 -0.83 11.45 14.12
N SER A 61 -1.23 12.72 14.20
CA SER A 61 -2.38 13.08 15.05
C SER A 61 -3.64 12.40 14.54
N GLU A 62 -4.57 12.07 15.43
CA GLU A 62 -5.82 11.40 15.04
C GLU A 62 -6.62 12.17 13.98
N GLU A 63 -6.50 13.49 13.98
CA GLU A 63 -7.16 14.42 13.06
C GLU A 63 -6.47 14.55 11.69
N ASP A 64 -5.28 13.98 11.50
CA ASP A 64 -4.56 14.05 10.23
C ASP A 64 -5.36 13.35 9.11
N TRP A 65 -5.47 14.03 7.95
CA TRP A 65 -6.25 13.57 6.79
C TRP A 65 -5.84 12.17 6.33
N ILE A 66 -4.57 11.82 6.50
CA ILE A 66 -4.03 10.52 6.10
C ILE A 66 -4.72 9.36 6.84
N ASN A 67 -5.19 9.58 8.08
CA ASN A 67 -5.89 8.57 8.87
C ASN A 67 -7.31 8.28 8.34
N GLN A 68 -7.86 9.20 7.54
CA GLN A 68 -9.13 9.01 6.83
C GLN A 68 -8.96 8.23 5.52
N ILE A 69 -7.74 8.13 4.98
CA ILE A 69 -7.46 7.37 3.77
C ILE A 69 -7.46 5.87 4.09
N LYS A 70 -8.47 5.14 3.60
CA LYS A 70 -8.61 3.69 3.81
C LYS A 70 -8.11 2.85 2.63
N ALA A 71 -8.04 3.46 1.46
CA ALA A 71 -7.59 2.78 0.25
C ALA A 71 -6.91 3.77 -0.70
N LEU A 72 -6.02 3.23 -1.52
CA LEU A 72 -5.34 3.93 -2.61
C LEU A 72 -5.52 3.13 -3.89
N GLN A 73 -5.29 3.77 -5.02
CA GLN A 73 -5.36 3.12 -6.33
C GLN A 73 -4.04 3.24 -7.09
N CYS A 74 -3.78 2.27 -7.97
CA CYS A 74 -2.73 2.41 -8.97
C CYS A 74 -3.09 3.51 -10.00
N PRO A 75 -2.14 3.98 -10.84
CA PRO A 75 -2.39 5.07 -11.76
C PRO A 75 -3.23 4.69 -12.99
N ASP A 76 -3.55 3.41 -13.22
CA ASP A 76 -4.35 2.96 -14.36
C ASP A 76 -5.86 3.08 -14.06
N PRO A 77 -6.60 4.00 -14.72
CA PRO A 77 -8.04 4.17 -14.51
C PRO A 77 -8.90 3.12 -15.23
N SER A 78 -8.35 2.42 -16.21
CA SER A 78 -9.03 1.39 -17.01
C SER A 78 -8.94 0.04 -16.30
N ASN A 79 -7.75 -0.32 -15.80
CA ASN A 79 -7.46 -1.57 -15.11
C ASN A 79 -7.08 -1.35 -13.65
N THR A 80 -7.94 -0.62 -12.95
CA THR A 80 -7.62 -0.12 -11.60
C THR A 80 -7.50 -1.23 -10.57
N VAL A 81 -6.41 -1.18 -9.82
CA VAL A 81 -6.19 -1.98 -8.61
C VAL A 81 -6.38 -1.08 -7.40
N ILE A 82 -7.25 -1.50 -6.48
CA ILE A 82 -7.49 -0.80 -5.21
C ILE A 82 -6.77 -1.52 -4.10
N PHE A 83 -5.90 -0.81 -3.39
CA PHE A 83 -5.17 -1.29 -2.22
C PHE A 83 -5.79 -0.74 -0.95
N THR A 84 -6.25 -1.59 -0.04
CA THR A 84 -6.57 -1.18 1.33
C THR A 84 -5.29 -1.02 2.14
N ILE A 85 -5.29 -0.07 3.06
CA ILE A 85 -4.14 0.24 3.90
C ILE A 85 -4.36 -0.34 5.30
N ARG A 86 -3.35 -1.04 5.81
CA ARG A 86 -3.25 -1.43 7.22
C ARG A 86 -1.91 -1.02 7.79
N ARG A 87 -1.92 -0.49 9.01
CA ARG A 87 -0.73 -0.08 9.77
C ARG A 87 -0.61 -0.98 10.99
N GLU A 88 0.57 -1.53 11.22
CA GLU A 88 0.91 -2.34 12.40
C GLU A 88 2.07 -1.66 13.12
N LYS A 89 1.98 -1.46 14.44
CA LYS A 89 3.11 -0.86 15.19
C LYS A 89 4.35 -1.74 15.04
N SER A 90 5.46 -1.14 14.66
CA SER A 90 6.74 -1.84 14.62
C SER A 90 7.15 -2.17 16.06
N THR A 91 7.60 -3.41 16.28
CA THR A 91 7.99 -3.94 17.60
C THR A 91 9.50 -3.81 17.84
N ASN A 92 10.15 -2.81 17.22
CA ASN A 92 11.56 -2.52 17.48
C ASN A 92 11.82 -2.15 18.94
#